data_AF-A0A1G2EVR1-F1
#
_entry.id   AF-A0A1G2EVR1-F1
#
_cell.length_a   1.000
_cell.length_b   1.000
_cell.length_c   1.000
_cell.angle_alpha   90.00
_cell.angle_beta   90.00
_cell.angle_gamma   90.00
#
_symmetry.space_group_name_H-M   'P 1'
#
loop_
_entity.id
_entity.type
_entity.pdbx_description
1 polymer ?
#
loop_
_entity_poly.entity_id
_entity_poly.type
_entity_poly.pdbx_seq_one_letter_code
_entity_poly.pdbx_strand_id
1 'polypeptide(L)'
;MDIIIALILVAIITISVKAVSRFLPFSVCAICMGVSGAWVLLSLAILTGVVPSNLYLDVITLLMGGTVVGIAYQAEKKFGWRGEKAFWSKFAVIVAGFYAAHVAVGGLSWTVFAIELFVLVILAYLFFIRQDGANLKSHSAKVEKLEKELENCC
;
A
#
# COMPACT_ATOMS: atom_id res chain seq x y z
N MET A 1 -25.68 10.90 15.50
CA MET A 1 -24.85 10.01 16.35
C MET A 1 -23.72 9.36 15.54
N ASP A 2 -23.70 9.57 14.22
CA ASP A 2 -22.79 8.90 13.26
C ASP A 2 -21.37 9.48 13.25
N ILE A 3 -21.21 10.78 13.55
CA ILE A 3 -19.91 11.45 13.60
C ILE A 3 -19.05 10.94 14.76
N ILE A 4 -19.66 10.64 15.91
CA ILE A 4 -18.94 10.10 17.08
C ILE A 4 -18.47 8.67 16.79
N ILE A 5 -19.32 7.86 16.14
CA ILE A 5 -18.97 6.49 15.73
C ILE A 5 -17.81 6.55 14.72
N ALA A 6 -17.86 7.44 13.74
CA ALA A 6 -16.78 7.64 12.77
C ALA A 6 -15.46 8.06 13.45
N LEU A 7 -15.50 9.01 14.39
CA LEU A 7 -14.30 9.46 15.14
C LEU A 7 -13.69 8.32 15.97
N ILE A 8 -14.53 7.53 16.64
CA ILE A 8 -14.08 6.37 17.42
C ILE A 8 -13.45 5.31 16.50
N LEU A 9 -14.07 5.04 15.35
CA LEU A 9 -13.53 4.10 14.36
C LEU A 9 -12.16 4.54 13.86
N VAL A 10 -12.02 5.82 13.48
CA VAL A 10 -10.76 6.38 12.98
C VAL A 10 -9.68 6.33 14.06
N ALA A 11 -10.02 6.64 15.31
CA ALA A 11 -9.09 6.56 16.44
C ALA A 11 -8.61 5.11 16.68
N ILE A 12 -9.54 4.14 16.67
CA ILE A 12 -9.21 2.72 16.85
C ILE A 12 -8.34 2.21 15.71
N ILE A 13 -8.65 2.55 14.46
CA ILE A 13 -7.84 2.17 13.29
C ILE A 13 -6.44 2.76 13.41
N THR A 14 -6.31 4.03 13.81
CA THR A 14 -5.01 4.70 13.96
C THR A 14 -4.15 4.06 15.06
N ILE A 15 -4.76 3.71 16.19
CA ILE A 15 -4.06 3.03 17.31
C ILE A 15 -3.65 1.62 16.90
N SER A 16 -4.54 0.88 16.25
CA SER A 16 -4.30 -0.50 15.79
C SER A 16 -3.19 -0.53 14.75
N VAL A 17 -3.18 0.41 13.80
CA VAL A 17 -2.10 0.56 12.81
C VAL A 17 -0.77 0.86 13.49
N LYS A 18 -0.74 1.70 14.53
CA LYS A 18 0.47 2.03 15.29
C LYS A 18 0.98 0.86 16.15
N ALA A 19 0.08 0.00 16.63
CA ALA A 19 0.44 -1.20 17.39
C ALA A 19 0.98 -2.31 16.47
N VAL A 20 0.30 -2.55 15.34
CA VAL A 20 0.70 -3.56 14.34
C VAL A 20 2.00 -3.16 13.63
N SER A 21 2.23 -1.87 13.38
CA SER A 21 3.50 -1.39 12.80
C SER A 21 4.72 -1.61 13.70
N ARG A 22 4.52 -1.80 15.00
CA ARG A 22 5.59 -2.08 15.96
C ARG A 22 5.97 -3.55 16.01
N PHE A 23 5.08 -4.44 15.55
CA PHE A 23 5.22 -5.88 15.69
C PHE A 23 5.66 -6.61 14.42
N LEU A 24 5.61 -5.93 13.26
CA LEU A 24 6.03 -6.52 11.99
C LEU A 24 7.49 -6.17 11.68
N PRO A 25 8.41 -7.16 11.63
CA PRO A 25 9.82 -6.98 11.29
C PRO A 25 10.07 -6.74 9.78
N PHE A 26 9.01 -6.45 9.02
CA PHE A 26 9.07 -6.16 7.60
C PHE A 26 8.92 -4.65 7.38
N SER A 27 9.85 -4.08 6.63
CA SER A 27 9.89 -2.71 6.06
C SER A 27 8.69 -2.31 5.17
N VAL A 28 7.61 -3.10 5.17
CA VAL A 28 6.39 -2.80 4.43
C VAL A 28 5.62 -1.76 5.22
N CYS A 29 5.13 -0.71 4.54
CA CYS A 29 4.32 0.30 5.19
C CYS A 29 3.09 -0.36 5.83
N ALA A 30 2.98 -0.28 7.17
CA ALA A 30 1.91 -0.92 7.92
C ALA A 30 0.52 -0.46 7.45
N ILE A 31 0.41 0.78 6.95
CA ILE A 31 -0.80 1.30 6.33
C ILE A 31 -1.11 0.56 5.03
N CYS A 32 -0.11 0.35 4.16
CA CYS A 32 -0.30 -0.40 2.90
C CYS A 32 -0.70 -1.85 3.18
N MET A 33 -0.05 -2.52 4.14
CA MET A 33 -0.41 -3.89 4.51
C MET A 33 -1.83 -3.97 5.10
N GLY A 34 -2.20 -3.01 5.95
CA GLY A 34 -3.54 -2.95 6.54
C GLY A 34 -4.63 -2.70 5.50
N VAL A 35 -4.42 -1.72 4.61
CA VAL A 35 -5.37 -1.39 3.54
C VAL A 35 -5.51 -2.56 2.57
N SER A 36 -4.39 -3.15 2.11
CA SER A 36 -4.42 -4.29 1.19
C SER A 36 -5.02 -5.55 1.80
N GLY A 37 -4.69 -5.85 3.07
CA GLY A 37 -5.26 -6.99 3.77
C GLY A 37 -6.77 -6.82 4.03
N ALA A 38 -7.21 -5.61 4.37
CA ALA A 38 -8.61 -5.33 4.63
C ALA A 38 -9.49 -5.61 3.42
N TRP A 39 -9.13 -5.10 2.23
CA TRP A 39 -9.95 -5.32 1.04
C TRP A 39 -9.88 -6.76 0.56
N VAL A 40 -8.73 -7.45 0.67
CA VAL A 40 -8.62 -8.88 0.33
C VAL A 40 -9.53 -9.73 1.22
N LEU A 41 -9.58 -9.45 2.53
CA LEU A 41 -10.48 -10.12 3.46
C LEU A 41 -11.95 -9.83 3.13
N LEU A 42 -12.29 -8.58 2.83
CA LEU A 42 -13.64 -8.17 2.43
C LEU A 42 -14.07 -8.85 1.12
N SER A 43 -13.21 -8.90 0.11
CA SER A 43 -13.47 -9.60 -1.15
C SER A 43 -13.69 -11.09 -0.93
N LEU A 44 -12.90 -11.73 -0.05
CA LEU A 44 -13.09 -13.13 0.31
C LEU A 44 -14.42 -13.36 1.05
N ALA A 45 -14.80 -12.45 1.95
CA ALA A 45 -16.06 -12.51 2.69
C ALA A 45 -17.29 -12.36 1.77
N ILE A 46 -17.18 -11.54 0.71
CA ILE A 46 -18.22 -11.44 -0.34
C ILE A 46 -18.28 -12.72 -1.17
N LEU A 47 -17.13 -13.26 -1.60
CA LEU A 47 -17.07 -14.49 -2.41
C LEU A 47 -17.57 -15.74 -1.67
N THR A 48 -17.44 -15.76 -0.34
CA THR A 48 -17.96 -16.82 0.54
C THR A 48 -19.43 -16.61 0.93
N GLY A 49 -20.05 -15.50 0.51
CA GLY A 49 -21.45 -15.19 0.79
C GLY A 49 -21.74 -14.77 2.23
N VAL A 50 -20.71 -14.45 3.02
CA VAL A 50 -20.85 -14.04 4.43
C VAL A 50 -21.42 -12.61 4.55
N VAL A 51 -21.14 -11.76 3.56
CA VAL A 51 -21.58 -10.35 3.54
C VAL A 51 -22.19 -9.98 2.18
N PRO A 52 -23.21 -9.10 2.17
CA PRO A 52 -23.88 -8.69 0.94
C PRO A 52 -22.99 -7.76 0.11
N SER A 53 -22.85 -8.04 -1.18
CA SER A 53 -21.92 -7.35 -2.08
C SER A 53 -22.22 -5.85 -2.23
N ASN A 54 -23.50 -5.49 -2.36
CA ASN A 54 -23.96 -4.13 -2.62
C ASN A 54 -23.53 -3.07 -1.59
N LEU A 55 -23.30 -3.44 -0.33
CA LEU A 55 -22.90 -2.48 0.72
C LEU A 55 -21.38 -2.29 0.82
N TYR A 56 -20.60 -3.26 0.36
CA TYR A 56 -19.15 -3.29 0.59
C TYR A 56 -18.31 -3.12 -0.67
N LEU A 57 -18.91 -3.15 -1.87
CA LEU A 57 -18.21 -2.88 -3.14
C LEU A 57 -17.57 -1.48 -3.16
N ASP A 58 -18.27 -0.46 -2.67
CA ASP A 58 -17.73 0.91 -2.60
C ASP A 58 -16.53 0.99 -1.65
N VAL A 59 -16.63 0.33 -0.50
CA VAL A 59 -15.56 0.28 0.51
C VAL A 59 -14.33 -0.45 -0.05
N ILE A 60 -14.53 -1.58 -0.74
CA ILE A 60 -13.45 -2.32 -1.41
C ILE A 60 -12.80 -1.45 -2.47
N THR A 61 -13.58 -0.79 -3.33
CA THR A 61 -13.04 0.09 -4.39
C THR A 61 -12.19 1.21 -3.79
N LEU A 62 -12.64 1.82 -2.69
CA LEU A 62 -11.90 2.85 -1.98
C LEU A 62 -10.56 2.32 -1.42
N LEU A 63 -10.56 1.15 -0.80
CA LEU A 63 -9.36 0.50 -0.26
C LEU A 63 -8.39 0.06 -1.36
N MET A 64 -8.89 -0.42 -2.48
CA MET A 64 -8.08 -0.76 -3.65
C MET A 64 -7.44 0.49 -4.25
N GLY A 65 -8.19 1.59 -4.35
CA GLY A 65 -7.66 2.90 -4.71
C GLY A 65 -6.52 3.35 -3.78
N GLY A 66 -6.66 3.16 -2.47
CA GLY A 66 -5.58 3.42 -1.50
C GLY A 66 -4.32 2.58 -1.75
N THR A 67 -4.49 1.32 -2.14
CA THR A 67 -3.37 0.43 -2.51
C THR A 67 -2.66 0.93 -3.77
N VAL A 68 -3.42 1.35 -4.79
CA VAL A 68 -2.90 1.90 -6.05
C VAL A 68 -2.08 3.17 -5.80
N VAL A 69 -2.59 4.09 -4.97
CA VAL A 69 -1.84 5.32 -4.61
C VAL A 69 -0.54 4.96 -3.90
N GLY A 70 -0.58 4.04 -2.92
CA GLY A 70 0.62 3.57 -2.23
C GLY A 70 1.69 3.03 -3.19
N ILE A 71 1.28 2.19 -4.15
CA ILE A 71 2.17 1.65 -5.18
C ILE A 71 2.73 2.76 -6.08
N ALA A 72 1.92 3.74 -6.49
CA ALA A 72 2.37 4.84 -7.34
C ALA A 72 3.47 5.69 -6.67
N TYR A 73 3.31 6.01 -5.39
CA TYR A 73 4.33 6.72 -4.61
C TYR A 73 5.60 5.90 -4.44
N GLN A 74 5.48 4.60 -4.22
CA GLN A 74 6.63 3.74 -4.06
C GLN A 74 7.37 3.49 -5.38
N ALA A 75 6.63 3.45 -6.49
CA ALA A 75 7.17 3.38 -7.84
C ALA A 75 7.99 4.62 -8.17
N GLU A 76 7.49 5.83 -7.88
CA GLU A 76 8.27 7.06 -8.04
C GLU A 76 9.61 6.97 -7.27
N LYS A 77 9.56 6.57 -5.99
CA LYS A 77 10.76 6.43 -5.16
C LYS A 77 11.76 5.43 -5.75
N LYS A 78 11.28 4.36 -6.38
CA LYS A 78 12.12 3.30 -6.98
C LYS A 78 12.73 3.71 -8.31
N PHE A 79 11.96 4.35 -9.18
CA PHE A 79 12.43 4.76 -10.51
C PHE A 79 13.17 6.10 -10.50
N GLY A 80 13.24 6.78 -9.36
CA GLY A 80 13.98 8.03 -9.20
C GLY A 80 13.39 9.15 -10.07
N TRP A 81 12.10 9.07 -10.39
CA TRP A 81 11.44 10.08 -11.19
C TRP A 81 11.47 11.42 -10.45
N ARG A 82 12.01 12.45 -11.11
CA ARG A 82 12.12 13.81 -10.58
C ARG A 82 11.48 14.80 -11.55
N GLY A 83 10.90 15.87 -11.00
CA GLY A 83 10.27 16.94 -11.78
C GLY A 83 8.94 16.53 -12.44
N GLU A 84 8.58 17.18 -13.53
CA GLU A 84 7.30 17.00 -14.25
C GLU A 84 7.02 15.55 -14.66
N LYS A 85 8.05 14.77 -15.01
CA LYS A 85 7.92 13.36 -15.39
C LYS A 85 7.43 12.48 -14.24
N ALA A 86 7.72 12.85 -12.98
CA ALA A 86 7.24 12.14 -11.81
C ALA A 86 5.73 12.33 -11.61
N PHE A 87 5.21 13.52 -11.91
CA PHE A 87 3.80 13.81 -11.80
C PHE A 87 2.97 13.02 -12.83
N TRP A 88 3.38 13.07 -14.10
CA TRP A 88 2.67 12.38 -15.20
C TRP A 88 2.65 10.87 -15.07
N SER A 89 3.78 10.28 -14.65
CA SER A 89 3.89 8.84 -14.46
C SER A 89 3.08 8.34 -13.26
N LYS A 90 3.08 9.06 -12.14
CA LYS A 90 2.16 8.78 -11.02
C LYS A 90 0.71 8.89 -11.46
N PHE A 91 0.36 9.97 -12.15
CA PHE A 91 -1.00 10.20 -12.60
C PHE A 91 -1.46 9.06 -13.51
N ALA A 92 -0.62 8.61 -14.44
CA ALA A 92 -0.92 7.47 -15.30
C ALA A 92 -1.13 6.18 -14.49
N VAL A 93 -0.26 5.88 -13.52
CA VAL A 93 -0.38 4.69 -12.66
C VAL A 93 -1.65 4.75 -11.80
N ILE A 94 -1.98 5.92 -11.25
CA ILE A 94 -3.17 6.11 -10.42
C ILE A 94 -4.42 5.95 -11.27
N VAL A 95 -4.53 6.63 -12.41
CA VAL A 95 -5.70 6.54 -13.30
C VAL A 95 -5.88 5.12 -13.82
N ALA A 96 -4.80 4.49 -14.29
CA ALA A 96 -4.87 3.12 -14.77
C ALA A 96 -5.24 2.13 -13.64
N GLY A 97 -4.67 2.30 -12.45
CA GLY A 97 -4.95 1.44 -11.30
C GLY A 97 -6.36 1.60 -10.75
N PHE A 98 -6.90 2.83 -10.68
CA PHE A 98 -8.29 3.07 -10.28
C PHE A 98 -9.27 2.48 -11.30
N TYR A 99 -8.99 2.63 -12.59
CA TYR A 99 -9.80 2.00 -13.63
C TYR A 99 -9.78 0.48 -13.52
N ALA A 100 -8.60 -0.12 -13.35
CA ALA A 100 -8.44 -1.55 -13.15
C ALA A 100 -9.20 -2.04 -11.90
N ALA A 101 -9.10 -1.32 -10.78
CA ALA A 101 -9.82 -1.66 -9.55
C ALA A 101 -11.34 -1.61 -9.76
N HIS A 102 -11.87 -0.59 -10.42
CA HIS A 102 -13.30 -0.49 -10.70
C HIS A 102 -13.82 -1.64 -11.57
N VAL A 103 -13.04 -2.03 -12.59
CA VAL A 103 -13.39 -3.17 -13.46
C VAL A 103 -13.34 -4.49 -12.68
N ALA A 104 -12.33 -4.67 -11.84
CA ALA A 104 -12.16 -5.89 -11.05
C ALA A 104 -13.27 -6.06 -10.00
N VAL A 105 -13.65 -4.96 -9.33
CA VAL A 105 -14.76 -4.95 -8.37
C VAL A 105 -16.10 -5.23 -9.05
N GLY A 106 -16.33 -4.67 -10.25
CA GLY A 106 -17.54 -4.94 -11.03
C GLY A 106 -17.66 -6.39 -11.55
N GLY A 107 -16.54 -7.09 -11.69
CA GLY A 107 -16.45 -8.47 -12.15
C GLY A 107 -16.07 -9.48 -11.07
N LEU A 108 -16.41 -9.19 -9.80
CA LEU A 108 -15.96 -9.96 -8.64
C LEU A 108 -16.29 -11.46 -8.80
N SER A 109 -15.26 -12.24 -9.11
CA SER A 109 -15.32 -13.68 -9.30
C SER A 109 -14.08 -14.31 -8.68
N TRP A 110 -14.14 -15.61 -8.39
CA TRP A 110 -13.00 -16.36 -7.87
C TRP A 110 -11.74 -16.23 -8.74
N THR A 111 -11.92 -16.16 -10.06
CA THR A 111 -10.83 -15.97 -11.03
C THR A 111 -10.22 -14.58 -10.93
N VAL A 112 -11.05 -13.53 -10.90
CA VAL A 112 -10.57 -12.14 -10.79
C VAL A 112 -9.81 -11.96 -9.48
N PHE A 113 -10.36 -12.45 -8.36
CA PHE A 113 -9.71 -12.37 -7.05
C PHE A 113 -8.34 -13.08 -7.03
N ALA A 114 -8.23 -14.26 -7.64
CA ALA A 114 -6.95 -14.97 -7.74
C ALA A 114 -5.91 -14.19 -8.56
N ILE A 115 -6.32 -13.59 -9.68
CA ILE A 115 -5.45 -12.76 -10.52
C ILE A 115 -4.99 -11.52 -9.74
N GLU A 116 -5.91 -10.84 -9.06
CA GLU A 116 -5.57 -9.65 -8.29
C GLU A 116 -4.58 -9.96 -7.17
N LEU A 117 -4.82 -11.04 -6.42
CA LEU A 117 -3.93 -11.47 -5.35
C LEU A 117 -2.53 -11.80 -5.90
N PHE A 118 -2.46 -12.46 -7.05
CA PHE A 118 -1.20 -12.76 -7.73
C PHE A 118 -0.45 -11.48 -8.14
N VAL A 119 -1.15 -10.52 -8.75
CA VAL A 119 -0.59 -9.21 -9.14
C VAL A 119 -0.10 -8.45 -7.91
N LEU A 120 -0.89 -8.44 -6.83
CA LEU A 120 -0.53 -7.79 -5.57
C LEU A 120 0.75 -8.37 -4.97
N VAL A 121 0.87 -9.70 -4.94
CA VAL A 121 2.07 -10.39 -4.41
C VAL A 121 3.30 -10.06 -5.27
N ILE A 122 3.17 -10.03 -6.59
CA ILE A 122 4.26 -9.65 -7.49
C ILE A 122 4.69 -8.21 -7.25
N LEU A 123 3.73 -7.28 -7.18
CA LEU A 123 4.01 -5.86 -6.94
C LEU A 123 4.64 -5.66 -5.56
N ALA A 124 4.12 -6.34 -4.53
CA ALA A 124 4.68 -6.30 -3.18
C ALA A 124 6.14 -6.80 -3.18
N TYR A 125 6.41 -7.93 -3.83
CA TYR A 125 7.76 -8.48 -3.95
C TYR A 125 8.71 -7.54 -4.70
N LEU A 126 8.27 -6.98 -5.83
CA LEU A 126 9.11 -6.08 -6.64
C LEU A 126 9.37 -4.73 -5.98
N PHE A 127 8.37 -4.14 -5.32
CA PHE A 127 8.47 -2.78 -4.78
C PHE A 127 8.95 -2.72 -3.33
N PHE A 128 8.61 -3.69 -2.47
CA PHE A 128 9.04 -3.67 -1.07
C PHE A 128 10.31 -4.50 -0.85
N ILE A 129 10.31 -5.80 -1.14
CA ILE A 129 11.43 -6.71 -0.82
C ILE A 129 12.73 -6.33 -1.53
N ARG A 130 12.64 -5.94 -2.81
CA ARG A 130 13.84 -5.56 -3.58
C ARG A 130 14.38 -4.16 -3.20
N GLN A 131 13.60 -3.34 -2.49
CA GLN A 131 13.97 -1.97 -2.14
C GLN A 131 14.79 -1.90 -0.85
N ASP A 132 14.58 -2.83 0.10
CA ASP A 132 15.34 -2.85 1.35
C ASP A 132 16.83 -3.10 1.14
N GLY A 133 17.19 -4.03 0.26
CA GLY A 133 18.60 -4.31 -0.04
C GLY A 133 19.36 -3.08 -0.59
N ALA A 134 18.67 -2.15 -1.26
CA ALA A 134 19.25 -0.94 -1.82
C ALA A 134 19.20 0.25 -0.85
N ASN A 135 18.11 0.43 -0.10
CA ASN A 135 17.96 1.55 0.84
C ASN A 135 18.78 1.35 2.12
N LEU A 136 18.87 0.12 2.66
CA LEU A 136 19.68 -0.18 3.85
C LEU A 136 21.17 0.06 3.58
N LYS A 137 21.67 -0.36 2.40
CA LYS A 137 23.04 -0.09 1.96
C LYS A 137 23.29 1.41 1.74
N SER A 138 22.35 2.12 1.11
CA SER A 138 22.46 3.56 0.91
C SER A 138 22.45 4.34 2.22
N HIS A 139 21.67 3.92 3.22
CA HIS A 139 21.58 4.61 4.50
C HIS A 139 22.82 4.34 5.37
N SER A 140 23.27 3.08 5.42
CA SER A 140 24.53 2.69 6.08
C SER A 140 25.73 3.42 5.46
N ALA A 141 25.84 3.48 4.13
CA ALA A 141 26.93 4.18 3.47
C ALA A 141 26.92 5.70 3.72
N LYS A 142 25.74 6.29 3.89
CA LYS A 142 25.61 7.73 4.18
C LYS A 142 25.94 8.06 5.63
N VAL A 143 25.56 7.18 6.56
CA VAL A 143 25.93 7.28 7.98
C VAL A 143 27.44 7.08 8.16
N GLU A 144 28.04 6.08 7.51
CA GLU A 144 29.49 5.86 7.53
C GLU A 144 30.28 7.04 6.95
N LYS A 145 29.71 7.71 5.93
CA LYS A 145 30.33 8.91 5.34
C LYS A 145 30.23 10.13 6.26
N LEU A 146 29.11 10.29 6.96
CA LEU A 146 28.92 11.35 7.97
C LEU A 146 29.81 11.12 9.20
N GLU A 147 29.99 9.87 9.62
CA GLU A 147 30.88 9.48 10.71
C GLU A 147 32.34 9.80 10.37
N LYS A 148 32.80 9.46 9.16
CA LYS A 148 34.13 9.85 8.66
C LYS A 148 34.34 11.36 8.52
N GLU A 149 33.30 12.12 8.13
CA GLU A 149 33.39 13.59 8.09
C GLU A 149 33.46 14.19 9.50
N LEU A 150 32.82 13.58 10.50
CA LEU A 150 32.90 13.97 11.90
C LEU A 150 34.24 13.63 12.55
N GLU A 151 34.85 12.47 12.23
CA GLU A 151 36.18 12.08 12.72
C GLU A 151 37.29 13.02 12.24
N ASN A 152 37.13 13.65 11.06
CA ASN A 152 38.10 14.60 10.51
C ASN A 152 37.91 16.04 11.06
N CYS A 153 36.97 16.26 11.98
CA CYS A 153 36.72 17.56 12.63
C CYS A 153 37.37 17.69 14.03
N CYS A 154 38.28 16.80 14.42
CA CYS A 154 39.12 16.94 15.62
C CYS A 154 40.60 17.14 15.27
#